data_AF-A0A7J9Y053-F1
#
_entry.id   AF-A0A7J9Y053-F1
#
_cell.length_a   1.000
_cell.length_b   1.000
_cell.length_c   1.000
_cell.angle_alpha   90.00
_cell.angle_beta   90.00
_cell.angle_gamma   90.00
#
_symmetry.space_group_name_H-M   'P 1'
#
loop_
_entity.id
_entity.type
_entity.pdbx_description
1 polymer ?
#
loop_
_entity_poly.entity_id
_entity_poly.type
_entity_poly.pdbx_seq_one_letter_code
_entity_poly.pdbx_strand_id
1 'polypeptide(L)'
;MHGLDLAAALSRDPWLTREAGDVVEELLLGATGAQVRDALGWDQLTMIRKATGREPVSQAEADELARLDVQWLAFGIEFGYDRSSRA
;
A
#
# COMPACT_ATOMS: atom_id res chain seq x y z
N MET A 1 12.53 -2.83 4.78
CA MET A 1 12.25 -1.51 4.17
C MET A 1 13.36 -0.47 4.26
N HIS A 2 14.44 -0.71 5.01
CA HIS A 2 15.58 0.22 5.02
C HIS A 2 16.21 0.49 3.64
N GLY A 3 16.11 -0.43 2.67
CA GLY A 3 16.56 -0.18 1.30
C GLY A 3 15.75 0.87 0.54
N LEU A 4 14.42 0.91 0.72
CA LEU A 4 13.58 1.96 0.12
C LEU A 4 13.86 3.32 0.74
N ASP A 5 14.03 3.34 2.07
CA ASP A 5 14.34 4.56 2.82
C ASP A 5 15.72 5.11 2.43
N LEU A 6 16.71 4.22 2.25
CA LEU A 6 18.05 4.59 1.80
C LEU A 6 18.05 5.11 0.35
N ALA A 7 17.30 4.46 -0.55
CA ALA A 7 17.16 4.92 -1.93
C ALA A 7 16.53 6.33 -1.98
N ALA A 8 15.48 6.57 -1.20
CA ALA A 8 14.85 7.89 -1.08
C ALA A 8 15.84 8.93 -0.53
N ALA A 9 16.56 8.62 0.55
CA ALA A 9 17.55 9.52 1.15
C ALA A 9 18.70 9.88 0.19
N LEU A 10 19.09 8.96 -0.69
CA LEU A 10 20.16 9.16 -1.67
C LEU A 10 19.65 9.68 -3.02
N SER A 11 18.34 9.96 -3.18
CA SER A 11 17.71 10.31 -4.46
C SER A 11 18.07 9.34 -5.59
N ARG A 12 18.04 8.04 -5.28
CA ARG A 12 18.29 6.94 -6.21
C ARG A 12 16.99 6.19 -6.48
N ASP A 13 16.91 5.60 -7.66
CA ASP A 13 15.85 4.64 -7.95
C ASP A 13 15.93 3.46 -6.96
N PRO A 14 14.80 3.02 -6.38
CA PRO A 14 14.81 1.89 -5.49
C PRO A 14 15.15 0.61 -6.24
N TRP A 15 16.02 -0.22 -5.66
CA TRP A 15 16.45 -1.50 -6.21
C TRP A 15 15.54 -2.67 -5.77
N LEU A 16 14.22 -2.44 -5.78
CA LEU A 16 13.26 -3.51 -5.47
C LEU A 16 13.22 -4.50 -6.65
N THR A 17 13.65 -5.73 -6.41
CA THR A 17 13.48 -6.81 -7.38
C THR A 17 12.00 -7.16 -7.51
N ARG A 18 11.57 -7.61 -8.69
CA ARG A 18 10.18 -8.00 -8.96
C ARG A 18 9.65 -9.00 -7.94
N GLU A 19 10.43 -10.04 -7.66
CA GLU A 19 10.06 -11.13 -6.74
C GLU A 19 9.87 -10.62 -5.31
N ALA A 20 10.70 -9.67 -4.87
CA ALA A 20 10.55 -9.05 -3.57
C ALA A 20 9.30 -8.14 -3.51
N GLY A 21 8.99 -7.46 -4.60
CA GLY A 21 7.76 -6.69 -4.73
C GLY A 21 6.52 -7.59 -4.63
N ASP A 22 6.52 -8.73 -5.33
CA ASP A 22 5.40 -9.68 -5.33
C ASP A 22 5.15 -10.26 -3.93
N VAL A 23 6.22 -10.65 -3.21
CA VAL A 23 6.11 -11.16 -1.84
C VAL A 23 5.60 -10.08 -0.87
N VAL A 24 6.09 -8.84 -0.99
CA VAL A 24 5.64 -7.75 -0.11
C VAL A 24 4.20 -7.38 -0.40
N GLU A 25 3.80 -7.38 -1.66
CA GLU A 25 2.42 -7.14 -2.06
C GLU A 25 1.45 -8.20 -1.54
N GLU A 26 1.78 -9.47 -1.72
CA GLU A 26 0.97 -10.57 -1.18
C GLU A 26 0.90 -10.50 0.34
N LEU A 27 1.99 -10.12 1.02
CA LEU A 27 1.97 -9.92 2.45
C LEU A 27 1.03 -8.77 2.87
N LEU A 28 1.03 -7.65 2.15
CA LEU A 28 0.30 -6.45 2.55
C LEU A 28 -1.20 -6.48 2.17
N LEU A 29 -1.54 -7.05 1.03
CA LEU A 29 -2.88 -7.02 0.43
C LEU A 29 -3.44 -8.42 0.10
N GLY A 30 -2.68 -9.48 0.35
CA GLY A 30 -3.07 -10.84 -0.03
C GLY A 30 -3.35 -10.96 -1.53
N ALA A 31 -4.33 -11.79 -1.86
CA ALA A 31 -4.75 -12.01 -3.25
C ALA A 31 -5.40 -10.78 -3.92
N THR A 32 -5.66 -9.69 -3.18
CA THR A 32 -6.33 -8.49 -3.72
C THR A 32 -5.37 -7.46 -4.30
N GLY A 33 -4.05 -7.64 -4.14
CA GLY A 33 -3.04 -6.64 -4.53
C GLY A 33 -3.14 -6.16 -5.98
N ALA A 34 -3.26 -7.10 -6.92
CA ALA A 34 -3.41 -6.77 -8.34
C ALA A 34 -4.69 -5.98 -8.64
N GLN A 35 -5.82 -6.38 -8.05
CA GLN A 35 -7.10 -5.69 -8.23
C GLN A 35 -7.05 -4.25 -7.70
N VAL A 36 -6.42 -4.04 -6.55
CA VAL A 36 -6.27 -2.72 -5.94
C VAL A 36 -5.42 -1.81 -6.82
N ARG A 37 -4.29 -2.32 -7.34
CA ARG A 37 -3.44 -1.55 -8.26
C ARG A 37 -4.17 -1.15 -9.53
N ASP A 38 -4.90 -2.08 -10.13
CA ASP A 38 -5.64 -1.81 -11.37
C ASP A 38 -6.76 -0.78 -11.14
N ALA A 39 -7.47 -0.87 -10.00
CA ALA A 39 -8.53 0.06 -9.66
C ALA A 39 -8.02 1.49 -9.37
N LEU A 40 -6.84 1.61 -8.76
CA LEU A 40 -6.26 2.89 -8.34
C LEU A 40 -5.21 3.43 -9.30
N GLY A 41 -4.86 2.69 -10.36
CA GLY A 41 -3.81 3.04 -11.31
C GLY A 41 -2.42 3.08 -10.67
N TRP A 42 -2.20 2.35 -9.58
CA TRP A 42 -0.92 2.32 -8.89
C TRP A 42 0.02 1.27 -9.49
N ASP A 43 1.29 1.62 -9.64
CA ASP A 43 2.33 0.60 -9.82
C ASP A 43 2.63 -0.11 -8.48
N GLN A 44 3.40 -1.20 -8.54
CA GLN A 44 3.75 -1.99 -7.37
C GLN A 44 4.49 -1.18 -6.31
N LEU A 45 5.34 -0.23 -6.72
CA LEU A 45 6.14 0.57 -5.81
C LEU A 45 5.28 1.63 -5.10
N THR A 46 4.40 2.32 -5.83
CA THR A 46 3.40 3.25 -5.26
C THR A 46 2.52 2.54 -4.26
N MET A 47 2.03 1.35 -4.61
CA MET A 47 1.24 0.54 -3.67
C MET A 47 2.04 0.24 -2.40
N ILE A 48 3.29 -0.26 -2.50
CA ILE A 48 4.13 -0.54 -1.32
C ILE A 48 4.40 0.72 -0.50
N ARG A 49 4.64 1.86 -1.12
CA ARG A 49 4.86 3.14 -0.42
C ARG A 49 3.63 3.57 0.36
N LYS A 50 2.45 3.52 -0.27
CA LYS A 50 1.18 3.83 0.39
C LYS A 50 0.89 2.81 1.49
N ALA A 51 0.97 1.51 1.18
CA ALA A 51 0.80 0.36 2.07
C ALA A 51 1.74 0.32 3.28
N THR A 52 2.74 1.19 3.30
CA THR A 52 3.73 1.26 4.38
C THR A 52 3.88 2.66 4.96
N GLY A 53 2.99 3.58 4.57
CA GLY A 53 2.93 4.92 5.12
C GLY A 53 3.98 5.90 4.65
N ARG A 54 4.76 5.54 3.62
CA ARG A 54 5.78 6.41 3.00
C ARG A 54 5.18 7.42 2.04
N GLU A 55 3.99 7.13 1.54
CA GLU A 55 3.22 8.02 0.69
C GLU A 55 1.79 8.10 1.25
N PRO A 56 1.20 9.31 1.36
CA PRO A 56 -0.16 9.42 1.85
C PRO A 56 -1.15 8.78 0.88
N VAL A 57 -2.19 8.19 1.43
CA VAL A 57 -3.40 7.80 0.69
C VAL A 57 -4.35 9.00 0.73
N SER A 58 -4.75 9.48 -0.45
CA SER A 58 -5.74 10.55 -0.58
C SER A 58 -7.13 10.07 -0.18
N GLN A 59 -8.05 11.00 0.09
CA GLN A 59 -9.42 10.62 0.46
C GLN A 59 -10.12 9.79 -0.63
N ALA A 60 -9.97 10.16 -1.90
CA ALA A 60 -10.57 9.42 -3.01
C ALA A 60 -10.03 7.98 -3.12
N GLU A 61 -8.73 7.80 -2.89
CA GLU A 61 -8.12 6.47 -2.85
C GLU A 61 -8.61 5.68 -1.64
N ALA A 62 -8.76 6.31 -0.47
CA ALA A 62 -9.29 5.67 0.73
C ALA A 62 -10.75 5.21 0.56
N ASP A 63 -11.59 6.03 -0.07
CA ASP A 63 -12.99 5.70 -0.37
C ASP A 63 -13.08 4.49 -1.32
N GLU A 64 -12.19 4.42 -2.30
CA GLU A 64 -12.13 3.30 -3.24
C GLU A 64 -11.59 2.02 -2.59
N LEU A 65 -10.58 2.11 -1.72
CA LEU A 65 -10.09 0.98 -0.92
C LEU A 65 -11.22 0.42 -0.01
N ALA A 66 -12.03 1.30 0.58
CA ALA A 66 -13.18 0.90 1.39
C ALA A 66 -14.26 0.20 0.54
N ARG A 67 -14.50 0.69 -0.70
CA ARG A 67 -15.43 0.07 -1.66
C ARG A 67 -14.99 -1.34 -2.06
N LEU A 68 -13.68 -1.57 -2.12
CA LEU A 68 -13.06 -2.85 -2.49
C LEU A 68 -12.95 -3.84 -1.30
N ASP A 69 -13.41 -3.46 -0.10
CA ASP A 69 -13.32 -4.25 1.14
C ASP A 69 -11.88 -4.73 1.45
N VAL A 70 -10.91 -3.86 1.18
CA VAL A 70 -9.48 -4.19 1.31
C VAL A 70 -9.09 -4.27 2.78
N GLN A 71 -8.73 -5.48 3.22
CA GLN A 71 -8.12 -5.71 4.53
C GLN A 71 -6.59 -5.62 4.38
N TRP A 72 -6.02 -4.44 4.64
CA TRP A 72 -4.58 -4.20 4.59
C TRP A 72 -3.92 -4.64 5.93
N LEU A 73 -2.69 -5.20 5.90
CA LEU A 73 -1.80 -5.32 7.09
C LEU A 73 -0.95 -4.06 7.36
N ALA A 74 -1.44 -3.17 8.23
CA ALA A 74 -0.86 -1.83 8.40
C ALA A 74 0.19 -1.84 9.50
N PHE A 75 1.45 -1.84 9.08
CA PHE A 75 2.55 -1.56 9.97
C PHE A 75 2.62 -0.05 10.25
N GLY A 76 1.78 0.41 11.18
CA GLY A 76 1.99 1.69 11.88
C GLY A 76 1.25 2.92 11.34
N ILE A 77 0.22 2.78 10.51
CA ILE A 77 -0.68 3.91 10.20
C ILE A 77 -2.11 3.53 10.58
N GLU A 78 -2.62 4.23 11.59
CA GLU A 78 -4.03 4.20 11.97
C GLU A 78 -4.81 4.89 10.84
N PHE A 79 -5.41 4.12 9.94
CA PHE A 79 -6.47 4.67 9.12
C PHE A 79 -7.61 5.02 10.07
N GLY A 80 -8.03 6.28 10.06
CA GLY A 80 -9.25 6.72 10.72
C GLY A 80 -10.46 6.07 10.06
N TYR A 81 -10.65 4.78 10.33
CA TYR A 81 -11.81 4.00 9.94
C TYR A 81 -12.62 3.74 11.21
N ASP A 82 -13.62 4.58 11.45
CA ASP A 82 -14.58 4.34 12.51
C ASP A 82 -15.38 3.06 12.18
N ARG A 83 -15.15 1.98 12.95
CA ARG A 83 -15.90 0.73 12.83
C ARG A 83 -17.30 0.79 13.49
N SER A 84 -17.79 1.96 13.90
CA SER A 84 -19.05 2.08 14.64
C SER A 84 -20.26 2.30 13.72
N SER A 85 -20.54 1.38 12.79
CA SER A 85 -21.88 1.29 12.20
C SER A 85 -22.18 -0.08 11.61
N ARG A 86 -22.11 -1.12 12.46
CA ARG A 86 -22.94 -2.32 12.32
C ARG A 86 -23.39 -2.76 13.71
N ALA A 87 -24.58 -2.30 14.09
CA ALA A 87 -25.48 -2.93 15.05
C ALA A 87 -26.92 -2.51 14.68
#